data_AF-A0A929RGP6-F1
#
_entry.id   AF-A0A929RGP6-F1
#
_cell.length_a   1.000
_cell.length_b   1.000
_cell.length_c   1.000
_cell.angle_alpha   90.00
_cell.angle_beta   90.00
_cell.angle_gamma   90.00
#
_symmetry.space_group_name_H-M   'P 1'
#
loop_
_entity.id
_entity.type
_entity.pdbx_description
1 polymer ?
#
loop_
_entity_poly.entity_id
_entity_poly.type
_entity_poly.pdbx_seq_one_letter_code
_entity_poly.pdbx_strand_id
1 'polypeptide(L)'
;DTRMVTATMQVNGERFTHEFTVTKGASTMGVLNNWTVKDSLVARVSVDVEGYAQFSVGGVNADASAVGRNEQENDYLFYPGVYTFTPIAASEYADSNPETVSVLDDGLGGRDNVVTLKATYNTKLTAAAIEAGQWAIDTCSTIPGNQNSWCPFAIQSDAVTAVTGGSMPKALAPVSEEQPTVFRATVVFTATYNNKYYMAGTQDVEAKVEIRAQLDDNQVLKLDKDGKPDFEVSFTR
;
A
#
# COMPACT_ATOMS: atom_id res chain seq x y z
N ASP A 1 -1.57 7.20 52.50
CA ASP A 1 -2.20 5.87 52.45
C ASP A 1 -2.43 5.53 50.98
N THR A 2 -1.84 4.43 50.53
CA THR A 2 -1.85 3.95 49.15
C THR A 2 -2.43 2.54 49.14
N ARG A 3 -3.32 2.24 48.19
CA ARG A 3 -3.97 0.94 48.04
C ARG A 3 -3.97 0.51 46.57
N MET A 4 -4.09 -0.80 46.35
CA MET A 4 -4.34 -1.37 45.03
C MET A 4 -5.83 -1.68 44.89
N VAL A 5 -6.40 -1.34 43.73
CA VAL A 5 -7.78 -1.64 43.35
C VAL A 5 -7.76 -2.40 42.03
N THR A 6 -8.22 -3.64 42.07
CA THR A 6 -8.41 -4.45 40.87
C THR A 6 -9.73 -4.10 40.21
N ALA A 7 -9.69 -3.67 38.95
CA ALA A 7 -10.86 -3.35 38.14
C ALA A 7 -10.99 -4.36 37.00
N THR A 8 -12.15 -5.01 36.91
CA THR A 8 -12.49 -5.87 35.77
C THR A 8 -13.40 -5.11 34.82
N MET A 9 -12.98 -5.04 33.56
CA MET A 9 -13.66 -4.28 32.49
C MET A 9 -13.96 -5.20 31.31
N GLN A 10 -14.81 -4.72 30.40
CA GLN A 10 -15.18 -5.45 29.19
C GLN A 10 -15.23 -4.51 27.99
N VAL A 11 -14.58 -4.88 26.89
CA VAL A 11 -14.61 -4.19 25.60
C VAL A 11 -14.95 -5.21 24.53
N ASN A 12 -15.95 -4.90 23.69
CA ASN A 12 -16.41 -5.79 22.62
C ASN A 12 -16.69 -7.25 23.04
N GLY A 13 -17.17 -7.46 24.27
CA GLY A 13 -17.43 -8.80 24.80
C GLY A 13 -16.22 -9.46 25.49
N GLU A 14 -15.01 -8.95 25.31
CA GLU A 14 -13.79 -9.47 25.91
C GLU A 14 -13.48 -8.79 27.25
N ARG A 15 -13.15 -9.59 28.27
CA ARG A 15 -12.91 -9.10 29.64
C ARG A 15 -11.42 -9.04 29.94
N PHE A 16 -11.00 -7.97 30.57
CA PHE A 16 -9.63 -7.79 31.07
C PHE A 16 -9.65 -7.18 32.46
N THR A 17 -8.51 -7.25 33.16
CA THR A 17 -8.36 -6.75 34.52
C THR A 17 -7.16 -5.81 34.57
N HIS A 18 -7.34 -4.64 35.20
CA HIS A 18 -6.25 -3.69 35.48
C HIS A 18 -6.16 -3.43 36.98
N GLU A 19 -4.95 -3.27 37.49
CA GLU A 19 -4.71 -2.90 38.88
C GLU A 19 -4.37 -1.42 38.99
N PHE A 20 -5.23 -0.65 39.64
CA PHE A 20 -5.02 0.77 39.91
C PHE A 20 -4.42 1.00 41.28
N THR A 21 -3.33 1.75 41.33
CA THR A 21 -2.81 2.40 42.52
C THR A 21 -3.69 3.61 42.84
N VAL A 22 -4.25 3.64 44.04
CA VAL A 22 -5.05 4.75 44.54
C VAL A 22 -4.43 5.35 45.80
N THR A 23 -4.45 6.67 45.91
CA THR A 23 -4.01 7.37 47.13
C THR A 23 -5.19 8.04 47.81
N LYS A 24 -5.23 7.98 49.14
CA LYS A 24 -6.28 8.63 49.93
C LYS A 24 -6.17 10.15 49.84
N GLY A 25 -7.27 10.80 49.44
CA GLY A 25 -7.42 12.26 49.44
C GLY A 25 -8.01 12.77 50.76
N ALA A 26 -8.14 14.10 50.87
CA ALA A 26 -8.86 14.73 52.00
C ALA A 26 -10.33 14.29 51.99
N SER A 27 -10.90 13.99 53.16
CA SER A 27 -12.29 13.54 53.27
C SER A 27 -13.29 14.65 52.94
N THR A 28 -14.30 14.35 52.13
CA THR A 28 -15.43 15.27 51.90
C THR A 28 -16.41 15.18 53.07
N MET A 29 -16.80 16.34 53.62
CA MET A 29 -17.73 16.44 54.76
C MET A 29 -17.31 15.60 55.98
N GLY A 30 -16.01 15.31 56.15
CA GLY A 30 -15.47 14.56 57.29
C GLY A 30 -15.82 13.07 57.34
N VAL A 31 -16.64 12.54 56.42
CA VAL A 31 -17.15 11.16 56.46
C VAL A 31 -16.91 10.38 55.17
N LEU A 32 -16.78 11.05 54.02
CA LEU A 32 -16.56 10.38 52.74
C LEU A 32 -15.06 10.26 52.46
N ASN A 33 -14.57 9.02 52.38
CA ASN A 33 -13.21 8.74 51.95
C ASN A 33 -13.10 9.00 50.45
N ASN A 34 -12.25 9.95 50.06
CA ASN A 34 -11.93 10.19 48.67
C ASN A 34 -10.64 9.44 48.30
N TRP A 35 -10.60 8.91 47.09
CA TRP A 35 -9.45 8.21 46.54
C TRP A 35 -9.14 8.79 45.16
N THR A 36 -7.85 8.94 44.87
CA THR A 36 -7.36 9.42 43.58
C THR A 36 -6.58 8.31 42.91
N VAL A 37 -7.01 7.91 41.71
CA VAL A 37 -6.28 6.98 40.84
C VAL A 37 -4.99 7.64 40.37
N LYS A 38 -3.89 6.90 40.41
CA LYS A 38 -2.57 7.37 39.99
C LYS A 38 -2.11 6.79 38.66
N ASP A 39 -2.59 5.60 38.34
CA ASP A 39 -2.15 4.88 37.14
C ASP A 39 -2.99 5.26 35.93
N SER A 40 -2.35 5.31 34.77
CA SER A 40 -3.02 5.50 33.49
C SER A 40 -3.57 4.17 32.99
N LEU A 41 -4.81 4.18 32.54
CA LEU A 41 -5.39 3.07 31.79
C LEU A 41 -5.18 3.33 30.29
N VAL A 42 -4.03 2.95 29.74
CA VAL A 42 -3.74 3.12 28.31
C VAL A 42 -2.98 1.90 27.79
N ALA A 43 -3.30 1.53 26.55
CA ALA A 43 -2.62 0.47 25.82
C ALA A 43 -1.86 1.06 24.64
N ARG A 44 -0.79 0.38 24.24
CA ARG A 44 -0.06 0.70 23.01
C ARG A 44 -0.67 -0.04 21.84
N VAL A 45 -0.80 0.66 20.72
CA VAL A 45 -1.21 0.11 19.44
C VAL A 45 -0.15 0.44 18.40
N SER A 46 0.52 -0.58 17.88
CA SER A 46 1.46 -0.43 16.77
C SER A 46 0.69 -0.35 15.47
N VAL A 47 0.85 0.72 14.70
CA VAL A 47 0.18 0.88 13.40
C VAL A 47 1.22 0.76 12.29
N ASP A 48 1.03 -0.24 11.44
CA ASP A 48 1.79 -0.45 10.21
C ASP A 48 0.94 -0.03 9.01
N VAL A 49 1.51 0.78 8.12
CA VAL A 49 0.78 1.37 7.00
C VAL A 49 1.56 1.19 5.71
N GLU A 50 0.96 0.47 4.76
CA GLU A 50 1.51 0.23 3.44
C GLU A 50 0.57 0.79 2.37
N GLY A 51 1.06 1.69 1.51
CA GLY A 51 0.30 2.21 0.37
C GLY A 51 -0.60 3.41 0.66
N TYR A 52 -0.54 3.98 1.87
CA TYR A 52 -1.26 5.20 2.24
C TYR A 52 -0.34 6.21 2.92
N ALA A 53 -0.61 7.50 2.72
CA ALA A 53 0.17 8.58 3.32
C ALA A 53 -0.33 8.99 4.72
N GLN A 54 -1.61 8.75 5.02
CA GLN A 54 -2.27 9.16 6.25
C GLN A 54 -3.40 8.20 6.61
N PHE A 55 -3.79 8.18 7.87
CA PHE A 55 -4.99 7.49 8.34
C PHE A 55 -5.70 8.32 9.41
N SER A 56 -6.93 7.96 9.73
CA SER A 56 -7.71 8.58 10.80
C SER A 56 -8.25 7.55 11.79
N VAL A 57 -8.36 7.96 13.05
CA VAL A 57 -9.01 7.20 14.11
C VAL A 57 -9.93 8.13 14.88
N GLY A 58 -11.23 7.82 14.92
CA GLY A 58 -12.20 8.66 15.62
C GLY A 58 -12.26 10.11 15.13
N GLY A 59 -11.92 10.36 13.86
CA GLY A 59 -11.89 11.70 13.26
C GLY A 59 -10.60 12.50 13.50
N VAL A 60 -9.60 11.92 14.17
CA VAL A 60 -8.25 12.51 14.29
C VAL A 60 -7.34 11.90 13.24
N ASN A 61 -6.63 12.74 12.50
CA ASN A 61 -5.71 12.31 11.44
C ASN A 61 -4.30 12.09 12.01
N ALA A 62 -3.61 11.10 11.47
CA ALA A 62 -2.21 10.81 11.74
C ALA A 62 -1.47 10.56 10.42
N ASP A 63 -0.22 11.02 10.35
CA ASP A 63 0.65 10.77 9.19
C ASP A 63 1.18 9.34 9.25
N ALA A 64 1.12 8.64 8.12
CA ALA A 64 1.81 7.37 7.96
C ALA A 64 3.33 7.57 7.93
N SER A 65 3.82 8.78 7.62
CA SER A 65 5.24 9.13 7.56
C SER A 65 5.85 9.60 8.89
N ALA A 66 5.13 9.49 10.01
CA ALA A 66 5.76 9.43 11.33
C ALA A 66 6.61 8.13 11.52
N VAL A 67 6.56 7.22 10.54
CA VAL A 67 7.39 6.03 10.39
C VAL A 67 8.83 6.43 10.03
N GLY A 68 9.57 6.91 11.03
CA GLY A 68 10.98 7.25 10.92
C GLY A 68 11.86 6.14 11.47
N ARG A 69 12.31 5.22 10.61
CA ARG A 69 13.62 4.47 10.59
C ARG A 69 14.29 3.99 11.90
N ASN A 70 13.64 4.08 13.05
CA ASN A 70 14.08 3.62 14.35
C ASN A 70 12.92 2.80 14.93
N GLU A 71 13.22 1.63 15.47
CA GLU A 71 12.30 0.56 15.88
C GLU A 71 11.32 0.91 17.05
N GLN A 72 11.05 2.20 17.29
CA GLN A 72 10.49 2.73 18.53
C GLN A 72 9.35 3.77 18.41
N GLU A 73 8.87 4.17 17.22
CA GLU A 73 7.87 5.27 17.10
C GLU A 73 6.50 4.93 16.46
N ASN A 74 6.20 3.66 16.15
CA ASN A 74 4.89 3.31 15.53
C ASN A 74 3.75 3.09 16.54
N ASP A 75 4.00 3.38 17.82
CA ASP A 75 3.08 3.07 18.91
C ASP A 75 2.20 4.29 19.24
N TYR A 76 0.89 4.12 19.09
CA TYR A 76 -0.13 5.08 19.49
C TYR A 76 -0.76 4.65 20.81
N LEU A 77 -1.06 5.61 21.69
CA LEU A 77 -1.70 5.33 22.98
C LEU A 77 -3.22 5.49 22.88
N PHE A 78 -3.93 4.45 23.29
CA PHE A 78 -5.39 4.42 23.31
C PHE A 78 -5.90 4.03 24.70
N TYR A 79 -7.03 4.60 25.08
CA TYR A 79 -7.82 4.02 26.18
C TYR A 79 -8.43 2.69 25.69
N PRO A 80 -8.74 1.73 26.58
CA PRO A 80 -9.45 0.53 26.17
C PRO A 80 -10.78 0.87 25.50
N GLY A 81 -11.03 0.30 24.34
CA GLY A 81 -12.15 0.65 23.47
C GLY A 81 -12.10 -0.01 22.10
N VAL A 82 -13.10 0.24 21.27
CA VAL A 82 -13.14 -0.23 19.88
C VAL A 82 -12.85 0.95 18.96
N TYR A 83 -11.83 0.82 18.12
CA TYR A 83 -11.36 1.86 17.24
C TYR A 83 -11.35 1.39 15.80
N THR A 84 -11.81 2.25 14.89
CA THR A 84 -11.71 2.03 13.45
C THR A 84 -10.64 2.95 12.87
N PHE A 85 -9.63 2.36 12.25
CA PHE A 85 -8.53 3.00 11.56
C PHE A 85 -8.90 3.09 10.09
N THR A 86 -9.04 4.30 9.56
CA THR A 86 -9.48 4.54 8.19
C THR A 86 -8.38 5.24 7.40
N PRO A 87 -7.84 4.63 6.33
CA PRO A 87 -6.90 5.30 5.44
C PRO A 87 -7.49 6.60 4.88
N ILE A 88 -6.66 7.65 4.80
CA ILE A 88 -7.05 8.94 4.22
C ILE A 88 -6.49 9.04 2.81
N ALA A 89 -7.28 9.64 1.91
CA ALA A 89 -6.86 9.94 0.55
C ALA A 89 -6.30 8.73 -0.22
N ALA A 90 -6.98 7.58 -0.09
CA ALA A 90 -6.74 6.48 -1.01
C ALA A 90 -6.91 7.00 -2.45
N SER A 91 -5.88 6.81 -3.29
CA SER A 91 -5.98 7.16 -4.71
C SER A 91 -7.18 6.44 -5.32
N GLU A 92 -7.75 6.94 -6.43
CA GLU A 92 -8.85 6.20 -7.07
C GLU A 92 -8.45 4.79 -7.54
N TYR A 93 -7.16 4.49 -7.58
CA TYR A 93 -6.55 3.22 -7.98
C TYR A 93 -6.37 2.24 -6.82
N ALA A 94 -6.65 2.65 -5.59
CA ALA A 94 -6.58 1.82 -4.40
C ALA A 94 -7.86 1.94 -3.58
N ASP A 95 -8.39 0.81 -3.14
CA ASP A 95 -9.54 0.80 -2.26
C ASP A 95 -9.12 1.24 -0.86
N SER A 96 -10.03 1.93 -0.16
CA SER A 96 -9.84 2.26 1.25
C SER A 96 -10.33 1.07 2.08
N ASN A 97 -9.41 0.46 2.83
CA ASN A 97 -9.72 -0.68 3.71
C ASN A 97 -9.58 -0.25 5.17
N PRO A 98 -10.68 0.13 5.85
CA PRO A 98 -10.63 0.43 7.27
C PRO A 98 -10.46 -0.83 8.09
N GLU A 99 -9.64 -0.75 9.14
CA GLU A 99 -9.44 -1.83 10.10
C GLU A 99 -10.06 -1.49 11.45
N THR A 100 -10.76 -2.43 12.07
CA THR A 100 -11.38 -2.21 13.39
C THR A 100 -10.77 -3.13 14.42
N VAL A 101 -10.20 -2.54 15.48
CA VAL A 101 -9.51 -3.28 16.54
C VAL A 101 -10.14 -2.96 17.90
N SER A 102 -10.27 -4.01 18.71
CA SER A 102 -10.62 -3.89 20.13
C SER A 102 -9.33 -3.76 20.92
N VAL A 103 -9.08 -2.57 21.44
CA VAL A 103 -7.94 -2.28 22.29
C VAL A 103 -8.33 -2.63 23.72
N LEU A 104 -7.64 -3.61 24.29
CA LEU A 104 -7.71 -3.94 25.71
C LEU A 104 -6.50 -3.35 26.42
N ASP A 105 -6.54 -3.31 27.73
CA ASP A 105 -5.34 -3.01 28.51
C ASP A 105 -4.47 -4.27 28.64
N ASP A 106 -3.35 -4.25 27.92
CA ASP A 106 -2.23 -5.20 27.99
C ASP A 106 -1.03 -4.63 28.76
N GLY A 107 -1.21 -3.43 29.34
CA GLY A 107 -0.14 -2.63 29.93
C GLY A 107 0.82 -2.03 28.89
N LEU A 108 1.59 -1.03 29.28
CA LEU A 108 2.56 -0.37 28.40
C LEU A 108 3.77 -1.27 28.01
N GLY A 109 3.79 -2.57 28.33
CA GLY A 109 4.91 -3.48 28.05
C GLY A 109 4.70 -4.37 26.83
N GLY A 110 3.45 -4.62 26.43
CA GLY A 110 3.07 -5.44 25.28
C GLY A 110 3.01 -4.63 23.98
N ARG A 111 3.24 -5.31 22.85
CA ARG A 111 2.93 -4.80 21.49
C ARG A 111 1.85 -5.71 20.86
N ASP A 112 0.93 -6.21 21.67
CA ASP A 112 -0.01 -7.25 21.24
C ASP A 112 -1.12 -6.66 20.35
N ASN A 113 -1.38 -5.35 20.48
CA ASN A 113 -2.27 -4.62 19.58
C ASN A 113 -1.50 -4.10 18.35
N VAL A 114 -1.53 -4.84 17.24
CA VAL A 114 -0.99 -4.42 15.94
C VAL A 114 -2.12 -4.19 14.96
N VAL A 115 -2.07 -3.07 14.24
CA VAL A 115 -2.99 -2.73 13.14
C VAL A 115 -2.17 -2.62 11.87
N THR A 116 -2.56 -3.34 10.83
CA THR A 116 -1.94 -3.22 9.51
C THR A 116 -2.94 -2.64 8.53
N LEU A 117 -2.66 -1.46 8.02
CA LEU A 117 -3.43 -0.82 6.95
C LEU A 117 -2.69 -1.00 5.63
N LYS A 118 -3.20 -1.88 4.77
CA LYS A 118 -2.60 -2.17 3.46
C LYS A 118 -3.53 -1.79 2.33
N ALA A 119 -2.98 -1.04 1.36
CA ALA A 119 -3.69 -0.68 0.15
C ALA A 119 -4.00 -1.91 -0.72
N THR A 120 -5.28 -2.07 -1.07
CA THR A 120 -5.71 -3.02 -2.11
C THR A 120 -5.88 -2.27 -3.42
N TYR A 121 -5.00 -2.53 -4.38
CA TYR A 121 -5.11 -1.90 -5.70
C TYR A 121 -6.28 -2.49 -6.50
N ASN A 122 -7.07 -1.62 -7.10
CA ASN A 122 -8.32 -1.98 -7.77
C ASN A 122 -8.17 -2.06 -9.29
N THR A 123 -9.27 -2.36 -9.98
CA THR A 123 -9.29 -2.55 -11.43
C THR A 123 -8.96 -1.30 -12.24
N LYS A 124 -9.05 -0.10 -11.65
CA LYS A 124 -8.60 1.13 -12.32
C LYS A 124 -7.08 1.15 -12.45
N LEU A 125 -6.32 0.63 -11.48
CA LEU A 125 -4.86 0.52 -11.62
C LEU A 125 -4.52 -0.42 -12.78
N THR A 126 -5.19 -1.56 -12.85
CA THR A 126 -5.04 -2.52 -13.94
C THR A 126 -5.35 -1.90 -15.30
N ALA A 127 -6.42 -1.11 -15.40
CA ALA A 127 -6.78 -0.43 -16.65
C ALA A 127 -5.71 0.59 -17.06
N ALA A 128 -5.20 1.38 -16.10
CA ALA A 128 -4.12 2.33 -16.34
C ALA A 128 -2.81 1.62 -16.76
N ALA A 129 -2.51 0.46 -16.18
CA ALA A 129 -1.37 -0.37 -16.59
C ALA A 129 -1.53 -0.88 -18.04
N ILE A 130 -2.72 -1.34 -18.42
CA ILE A 130 -3.01 -1.75 -19.81
C ILE A 130 -2.79 -0.58 -20.78
N GLU A 131 -3.28 0.62 -20.45
CA GLU A 131 -3.07 1.83 -21.26
C GLU A 131 -1.58 2.19 -21.39
N ALA A 132 -0.83 2.15 -20.29
CA ALA A 132 0.61 2.41 -20.30
C ALA A 132 1.39 1.38 -21.14
N GLY A 133 1.04 0.09 -21.00
CA GLY A 133 1.60 -0.98 -21.82
C GLY A 133 1.29 -0.77 -23.31
N GLN A 134 0.04 -0.43 -23.65
CA GLN A 134 -0.36 -0.19 -25.04
C GLN A 134 0.38 1.00 -25.64
N TRP A 135 0.55 2.10 -24.90
CA TRP A 135 1.35 3.24 -25.35
C TRP A 135 2.81 2.85 -25.66
N ALA A 136 3.40 1.99 -24.83
CA ALA A 136 4.75 1.47 -25.03
C ALA A 136 4.85 0.62 -26.31
N ILE A 137 3.87 -0.26 -26.54
CA ILE A 137 3.72 -1.06 -27.76
C ILE A 137 3.57 -0.18 -29.00
N ASP A 138 2.69 0.82 -28.94
CA ASP A 138 2.42 1.71 -30.07
C ASP A 138 3.69 2.48 -30.45
N THR A 139 4.44 2.97 -29.44
CA THR A 139 5.73 3.64 -29.65
C THR A 139 6.74 2.72 -30.34
N CYS A 140 6.89 1.48 -29.87
CA CYS A 140 7.78 0.50 -30.47
C CYS A 140 7.32 -0.01 -31.84
N SER A 141 6.06 0.23 -32.22
CA SER A 141 5.51 -0.13 -33.53
C SER A 141 5.69 0.97 -34.58
N THR A 142 6.10 2.17 -34.18
CA THR A 142 6.43 3.25 -35.12
C THR A 142 7.88 3.17 -35.58
N ILE A 143 8.18 3.63 -36.79
CA ILE A 143 9.55 3.78 -37.29
C ILE A 143 9.86 5.29 -37.35
N PRO A 144 10.92 5.80 -36.71
CA PRO A 144 12.04 5.06 -36.08
C PRO A 144 11.84 4.69 -34.58
N GLY A 145 10.65 4.85 -34.01
CA GLY A 145 10.40 4.60 -32.58
C GLY A 145 10.76 3.19 -32.09
N ASN A 146 10.69 2.20 -32.96
CA ASN A 146 11.12 0.82 -32.74
C ASN A 146 12.59 0.69 -32.32
N GLN A 147 13.43 1.67 -32.64
CA GLN A 147 14.87 1.66 -32.30
C GLN A 147 15.16 2.14 -30.87
N ASN A 148 14.16 2.62 -30.14
CA ASN A 148 14.33 3.00 -28.74
C ASN A 148 14.93 1.85 -27.93
N SER A 149 15.86 2.16 -27.02
CA SER A 149 16.64 1.17 -26.28
C SER A 149 15.84 0.25 -25.37
N TRP A 150 14.59 0.61 -25.08
CA TRP A 150 13.67 -0.14 -24.24
C TRP A 150 12.70 -1.01 -25.04
N CYS A 151 12.66 -0.90 -26.38
CA CYS A 151 11.83 -1.76 -27.23
C CYS A 151 12.36 -3.20 -27.29
N PRO A 152 11.52 -4.18 -27.67
CA PRO A 152 11.97 -5.56 -27.85
C PRO A 152 13.15 -5.65 -28.82
N PHE A 153 14.20 -6.34 -28.40
CA PHE A 153 15.48 -6.39 -29.12
C PHE A 153 15.33 -6.83 -30.59
N ALA A 154 14.41 -7.75 -30.87
CA ALA A 154 14.20 -8.26 -32.22
C ALA A 154 13.62 -7.22 -33.19
N ILE A 155 12.87 -6.21 -32.71
CA ILE A 155 12.37 -5.11 -33.53
C ILE A 155 13.21 -3.83 -33.39
N GLN A 156 14.19 -3.82 -32.49
CA GLN A 156 15.11 -2.72 -32.25
C GLN A 156 16.23 -2.66 -33.31
N SER A 157 15.86 -2.40 -34.55
CA SER A 157 16.79 -2.39 -35.69
C SER A 157 16.34 -1.41 -36.78
N ASP A 158 17.31 -0.85 -37.51
CA ASP A 158 17.09 -0.02 -38.71
C ASP A 158 16.75 -0.85 -39.96
N ALA A 159 16.92 -2.17 -39.90
CA ALA A 159 16.52 -3.11 -40.94
C ALA A 159 15.01 -3.38 -40.97
N VAL A 160 14.29 -2.95 -39.93
CA VAL A 160 12.82 -3.09 -39.82
C VAL A 160 12.15 -2.01 -40.66
N THR A 161 11.28 -2.42 -41.58
CA THR A 161 10.55 -1.54 -42.50
C THR A 161 9.06 -1.41 -42.18
N ALA A 162 8.52 -2.31 -41.36
CA ALA A 162 7.17 -2.21 -40.82
C ALA A 162 7.07 -2.99 -39.51
N VAL A 163 6.29 -2.47 -38.56
CA VAL A 163 5.89 -3.17 -37.33
C VAL A 163 4.40 -2.93 -37.15
N THR A 164 3.64 -4.00 -36.89
CA THR A 164 2.21 -3.93 -36.57
C THR A 164 1.88 -4.90 -35.42
N GLY A 165 0.66 -4.82 -34.90
CA GLY A 165 0.20 -5.70 -33.83
C GLY A 165 0.67 -5.25 -32.45
N GLY A 166 1.04 -6.22 -31.61
CA GLY A 166 1.57 -5.97 -30.27
C GLY A 166 0.52 -5.63 -29.20
N SER A 167 -0.78 -5.72 -29.45
CA SER A 167 -1.80 -5.21 -28.51
C SER A 167 -1.76 -5.85 -27.13
N MET A 168 -1.96 -5.02 -26.10
CA MET A 168 -2.15 -5.48 -24.74
C MET A 168 -3.41 -6.37 -24.63
N PRO A 169 -3.41 -7.37 -23.72
CA PRO A 169 -4.61 -8.12 -23.43
C PRO A 169 -5.68 -7.21 -22.82
N LYS A 170 -6.96 -7.52 -23.11
CA LYS A 170 -8.11 -6.77 -22.57
C LYS A 170 -8.27 -6.92 -21.05
N ALA A 171 -7.72 -7.98 -20.49
CA ALA A 171 -7.72 -8.25 -19.07
C ALA A 171 -6.29 -8.57 -18.64
N LEU A 172 -5.89 -8.00 -17.52
CA LEU A 172 -4.58 -8.17 -16.92
C LEU A 172 -4.79 -8.34 -15.42
N ALA A 173 -3.90 -9.07 -14.77
CA ALA A 173 -3.88 -9.21 -13.33
C ALA A 173 -2.47 -8.87 -12.83
N PRO A 174 -2.33 -8.44 -11.56
CA PRO A 174 -1.02 -8.36 -10.94
C PRO A 174 -0.30 -9.71 -10.98
N VAL A 175 1.03 -9.68 -10.91
CA VAL A 175 1.87 -10.89 -10.91
C VAL A 175 1.57 -11.79 -9.72
N SER A 176 1.36 -11.21 -8.53
CA SER A 176 0.93 -11.92 -7.33
C SER A 176 0.38 -10.94 -6.28
N GLU A 177 -0.12 -11.46 -5.15
CA GLU A 177 -0.55 -10.64 -4.00
C GLU A 177 0.62 -9.88 -3.36
N GLU A 178 1.84 -10.44 -3.40
CA GLU A 178 3.06 -9.78 -2.93
C GLU A 178 3.62 -8.76 -3.92
N GLN A 179 3.16 -8.81 -5.19
CA GLN A 179 3.54 -7.86 -6.24
C GLN A 179 2.29 -7.26 -6.90
N PRO A 180 1.43 -6.57 -6.12
CA PRO A 180 0.12 -6.14 -6.59
C PRO A 180 0.19 -4.96 -7.57
N THR A 181 1.36 -4.34 -7.71
CA THR A 181 1.66 -3.22 -8.62
C THR A 181 2.48 -3.60 -9.84
N VAL A 182 2.81 -4.89 -9.99
CA VAL A 182 3.59 -5.40 -11.12
C VAL A 182 2.66 -6.22 -12.01
N PHE A 183 2.69 -5.95 -13.30
CA PHE A 183 1.90 -6.64 -14.30
C PHE A 183 2.80 -7.18 -15.40
N ARG A 184 2.43 -8.34 -15.96
CA ARG A 184 3.16 -8.96 -17.06
C ARG A 184 2.20 -9.47 -18.12
N ALA A 185 2.56 -9.25 -19.38
CA ALA A 185 1.84 -9.83 -20.51
C ALA A 185 2.82 -10.28 -21.59
N THR A 186 2.40 -11.27 -22.38
CA THR A 186 3.07 -11.63 -23.62
C THR A 186 2.29 -11.00 -24.77
N VAL A 187 2.99 -10.27 -25.63
CA VAL A 187 2.43 -9.64 -26.82
C VAL A 187 3.20 -10.10 -28.05
N VAL A 188 2.56 -10.04 -29.21
CA VAL A 188 3.16 -10.46 -30.48
C VAL A 188 3.14 -9.30 -31.45
N PHE A 189 4.32 -8.85 -31.84
CA PHE A 189 4.51 -7.90 -32.93
C PHE A 189 4.66 -8.67 -34.24
N THR A 190 4.15 -8.12 -35.34
CA THR A 190 4.47 -8.60 -36.68
C THR A 190 5.45 -7.60 -37.30
N ALA A 191 6.67 -8.05 -37.57
CA ALA A 191 7.75 -7.19 -38.06
C ALA A 191 8.25 -7.64 -39.44
N THR A 192 8.49 -6.67 -40.33
CA THR A 192 9.04 -6.91 -41.67
C THR A 192 10.46 -6.36 -41.76
N TYR A 193 11.39 -7.19 -42.25
CA TYR A 193 12.82 -6.89 -42.36
C TYR A 193 13.25 -6.84 -43.82
N ASN A 194 14.12 -5.87 -44.17
CA ASN A 194 14.59 -5.67 -45.55
C ASN A 194 15.94 -6.32 -45.87
N ASN A 195 16.68 -6.82 -44.87
CA ASN A 195 18.06 -7.28 -45.06
C ASN A 195 18.22 -8.81 -44.84
N LYS A 196 19.26 -9.38 -45.45
CA LYS A 196 19.56 -10.82 -45.36
C LYS A 196 20.10 -11.24 -43.98
N TYR A 197 20.64 -10.30 -43.19
CA TYR A 197 21.22 -10.56 -41.87
C TYR A 197 20.17 -10.87 -40.80
N TYR A 198 18.99 -10.25 -40.89
CA TYR A 198 17.85 -10.47 -39.99
C TYR A 198 16.76 -11.36 -40.60
N MET A 199 17.08 -12.08 -41.68
CA MET A 199 16.13 -12.84 -42.52
C MET A 199 15.06 -11.94 -43.14
N ALA A 200 15.31 -11.47 -44.37
CA ALA A 200 14.35 -10.67 -45.12
C ALA A 200 12.98 -11.37 -45.19
N GLY A 201 11.92 -10.64 -44.88
CA GLY A 201 10.57 -11.18 -44.77
C GLY A 201 9.81 -10.64 -43.57
N THR A 202 8.59 -11.15 -43.38
CA THR A 202 7.72 -10.82 -42.27
C THR A 202 7.67 -11.97 -41.29
N GLN A 203 7.82 -11.69 -40.00
CA GLN A 203 7.75 -12.68 -38.94
C GLN A 203 7.10 -12.11 -37.68
N ASP A 204 6.53 -13.01 -36.90
CA ASP A 204 6.00 -12.69 -35.59
C ASP A 204 7.14 -12.69 -34.55
N VAL A 205 7.14 -11.65 -33.73
CA VAL A 205 8.09 -11.41 -32.67
C VAL A 205 7.33 -11.38 -31.36
N GLU A 206 7.47 -12.45 -30.59
CA GLU A 206 6.96 -12.49 -29.23
C GLU A 206 7.82 -11.60 -28.33
N ALA A 207 7.16 -10.79 -27.49
CA ALA A 207 7.81 -9.96 -26.49
C ALA A 207 7.04 -10.03 -25.16
N LYS A 208 7.78 -10.03 -24.06
CA LYS A 208 7.21 -10.02 -22.72
C LYS A 208 7.28 -8.62 -22.15
N VAL A 209 6.14 -7.97 -22.00
CA VAL A 209 6.03 -6.65 -21.38
C VAL A 209 5.89 -6.80 -19.87
N GLU A 210 6.67 -6.04 -19.13
CA GLU A 210 6.57 -5.87 -17.68
C GLU A 210 6.24 -4.40 -17.39
N ILE A 211 5.21 -4.19 -16.57
CA ILE A 211 4.66 -2.88 -16.24
C ILE A 211 4.66 -2.75 -14.73
N ARG A 212 5.38 -1.76 -14.20
CA ARG A 212 5.55 -1.53 -12.76
C ARG A 212 4.98 -0.18 -12.39
N ALA A 213 3.92 -0.16 -11.60
CA ALA A 213 3.46 1.08 -10.99
C ALA A 213 4.51 1.56 -9.99
N GLN A 214 4.92 2.81 -10.10
CA GLN A 214 5.97 3.38 -9.27
C GLN A 214 5.41 3.75 -7.90
N LEU A 215 6.16 3.39 -6.85
CA LEU A 215 5.86 3.75 -5.48
C LEU A 215 6.88 4.78 -4.96
N ASP A 216 6.47 5.60 -4.01
CA ASP A 216 7.38 6.48 -3.26
C ASP A 216 8.09 5.74 -2.12
N ASP A 217 8.91 6.47 -1.37
CA ASP A 217 9.70 5.90 -0.27
C ASP A 217 8.83 5.34 0.86
N ASN A 218 7.55 5.76 0.93
CA ASN A 218 6.55 5.29 1.88
C ASN A 218 5.65 4.20 1.28
N GLN A 219 6.04 3.60 0.16
CA GLN A 219 5.27 2.59 -0.57
C GLN A 219 3.91 3.11 -1.10
N VAL A 220 3.71 4.43 -1.20
CA VAL A 220 2.49 5.03 -1.74
C VAL A 220 2.59 5.16 -3.26
N LEU A 221 1.49 4.89 -3.97
CA LEU A 221 1.43 5.00 -5.42
C LEU A 221 1.78 6.41 -5.89
N LYS A 222 2.83 6.55 -6.72
CA LYS A 222 3.19 7.82 -7.33
C LYS A 222 2.18 8.17 -8.41
N LEU A 223 1.62 9.37 -8.30
CA LEU A 223 0.72 9.94 -9.30
C LEU A 223 1.40 11.12 -10.00
N ASP A 224 1.18 11.25 -11.30
CA ASP A 224 1.59 12.39 -12.07
C ASP A 224 0.72 13.63 -11.78
N LYS A 225 1.02 14.75 -12.45
CA LYS A 225 0.30 16.02 -12.29
C LYS A 225 -1.20 15.95 -12.64
N ASP A 226 -1.59 14.96 -13.45
CA ASP A 226 -2.96 14.74 -13.90
C ASP A 226 -3.67 13.69 -13.02
N GLY A 227 -2.99 13.21 -11.97
CA GLY A 227 -3.49 12.23 -11.02
C GLY A 227 -3.39 10.79 -11.51
N LYS A 228 -2.69 10.51 -12.62
CA LYS A 228 -2.52 9.15 -13.14
C LYS A 228 -1.32 8.45 -12.52
N PRO A 229 -1.33 7.11 -12.39
CA PRO A 229 -0.19 6.40 -11.83
C PRO A 229 1.02 6.49 -12.76
N ASP A 230 2.18 6.73 -12.17
CA ASP A 230 3.45 6.66 -12.88
C ASP A 230 3.83 5.18 -13.09
N PHE A 231 4.20 4.83 -14.32
CA PHE A 231 4.52 3.46 -14.71
C PHE A 231 5.89 3.38 -15.37
N GLU A 232 6.68 2.42 -14.95
CA GLU A 232 7.83 1.95 -15.72
C GLU A 232 7.39 0.76 -16.56
N VAL A 233 7.56 0.88 -17.89
CA VAL A 233 7.26 -0.19 -18.84
C VAL A 233 8.56 -0.66 -19.48
N SER A 234 8.78 -1.97 -19.48
CA SER A 234 9.96 -2.59 -20.08
C SER A 234 9.59 -3.85 -20.86
N PHE A 235 10.39 -4.17 -21.87
CA PHE A 235 10.29 -5.43 -22.59
C PHE A 235 11.42 -6.36 -22.14
N THR A 236 11.04 -7.42 -21.42
CA THR A 236 11.96 -8.43 -20.90
C THR A 236 12.35 -9.42 -22.00
N ARG A 237 13.58 -9.94 -21.91
CA ARG A 237 14.12 -10.97 -22.80
C ARG A 237 13.58 -12.36 -22.49
#